data_AF-A0A843IY09-F1
#
_entry.id   AF-A0A843IY09-F1
#
_cell.length_a   1.000
_cell.length_b   1.000
_cell.length_c   1.000
_cell.angle_alpha   90.00
_cell.angle_beta   90.00
_cell.angle_gamma   90.00
#
_symmetry.space_group_name_H-M   'P 1'
#
loop_
_entity.id
_entity.type
_entity.pdbx_description
1 polymer ?
#
loop_
_entity_poly.entity_id
_entity_poly.type
_entity_poly.pdbx_seq_one_letter_code
_entity_poly.pdbx_strand_id
1 'polypeptide(L)' 'MAYVCKVCGFVLDEDELPEDYVCPVCGVPAANFEEQ' A
#
# COMPACT_ATOMS: atom_id res chain seq x y z
N MET A 1 2.55 2.50 11.58
CA MET A 1 2.40 3.48 10.49
C MET A 1 1.27 2.95 9.61
N ALA A 2 0.61 3.78 8.80
CA ALA A 2 -0.41 3.27 7.88
C ALA A 2 0.01 3.57 6.44
N TYR A 3 -0.20 2.64 5.52
CA TYR A 3 0.05 2.88 4.10
C TYR A 3 -1.25 2.88 3.34
N VAL A 4 -1.50 3.94 2.57
CA VAL A 4 -2.71 4.09 1.77
C VAL A 4 -2.37 3.97 0.30
N CYS A 5 -3.03 3.04 -0.39
CA CYS A 5 -2.91 2.88 -1.83
C CYS A 5 -3.53 4.10 -2.53
N LYS A 6 -2.72 4.85 -3.27
CA LYS A 6 -3.14 6.04 -4.04
C LYS A 6 -4.13 5.74 -5.17
N VAL A 7 -4.27 4.47 -5.55
CA VAL A 7 -5.08 4.04 -6.70
C VAL A 7 -6.49 3.64 -6.27
N CYS A 8 -6.63 2.80 -5.24
CA CYS A 8 -7.92 2.26 -4.81
C CYS A 8 -8.35 2.70 -3.40
N GLY A 9 -7.46 3.33 -2.63
CA GLY A 9 -7.74 3.74 -1.24
C GLY A 9 -7.64 2.62 -0.20
N PHE A 10 -7.07 1.46 -0.54
CA PHE A 10 -6.79 0.39 0.43
C PHE A 10 -5.82 0.89 1.50
N VAL A 11 -6.14 0.66 2.77
CA VAL A 11 -5.33 1.03 3.93
C VAL A 11 -4.67 -0.22 4.50
N LEU A 12 -3.35 -0.18 4.63
CA LEU A 12 -2.54 -1.20 5.27
C LEU A 12 -2.03 -0.65 6.61
N ASP A 13 -2.54 -1.18 7.71
CA ASP A 13 -2.11 -0.81 9.07
C ASP A 13 -0.87 -1.62 9.50
N GLU A 14 0.24 -1.42 8.80
CA GLU A 14 1.54 -2.05 9.12
C GLU A 14 2.65 -1.01 9.24
N ASP A 15 3.62 -1.28 10.11
CA ASP A 15 4.75 -0.37 10.35
C ASP A 15 5.77 -0.35 9.20
N GLU A 16 5.80 -1.37 8.34
CA GLU A 16 6.70 -1.46 7.19
C GLU A 16 5.96 -1.96 5.94
N LEU A 17 6.24 -1.37 4.78
CA LEU A 17 5.72 -1.82 3.49
C LEU A 17 6.84 -2.51 2.68
N PRO A 18 6.73 -3.82 2.41
CA PRO A 18 7.70 -4.52 1.55
C PRO A 18 7.74 -3.92 0.13
N GLU A 19 8.92 -3.83 -0.50
CA GLU A 19 9.07 -3.28 -1.86
C GLU A 19 8.33 -4.11 -2.93
N ASP A 20 8.17 -5.41 -2.67
CA ASP A 20 7.47 -6.37 -3.52
C ASP A 20 5.99 -6.53 -3.16
N TYR A 21 5.49 -5.76 -2.20
CA TYR A 21 4.08 -5.82 -1.83
C TYR A 21 3.20 -5.39 -3.00
N VAL A 22 2.13 -6.15 -3.23
CA VAL A 22 1.16 -5.89 -4.27
C VAL A 22 -0.19 -5.64 -3.60
N CYS A 23 -0.84 -4.53 -3.97
CA CYS A 23 -2.15 -4.21 -3.43
C CYS A 23 -3.14 -5.36 -3.68
N PRO A 24 -3.74 -5.97 -2.65
CA PRO A 24 -4.66 -7.09 -2.82
C PRO A 24 -5.99 -6.69 -3.48
N VAL A 25 -6.26 -5.39 -3.58
CA VAL A 25 -7.50 -4.85 -4.16
C VAL A 25 -7.34 -4.55 -5.64
N CYS A 26 -6.27 -3.86 -6.06
CA CYS A 26 -6.11 -3.42 -7.44
C CYS A 26 -4.85 -3.96 -8.16
N GLY A 27 -3.98 -4.70 -7.46
CA GLY A 27 -2.83 -5.36 -8.07
C GLY A 27 -1.65 -4.45 -8.41
N VAL A 28 -1.65 -3.18 -7.98
CA VAL A 28 -0.52 -2.27 -8.20
C VAL A 28 0.61 -2.53 -7.20
N PRO A 29 1.88 -2.26 -7.57
CA PRO A 29 3.01 -2.47 -6.67
C PRO A 29 3.05 -1.45 -5.52
N ALA A 30 3.81 -1.77 -4.48
CA ALA A 30 4.07 -0.98 -3.27
C ALA A 30 4.44 0.48 -3.55
N ALA A 31 5.11 0.76 -4.67
CA ALA A 31 5.42 2.11 -5.14
C ALA A 31 4.20 3.05 -5.28
N ASN A 32 2.98 2.51 -5.32
CA ASN A 32 1.74 3.28 -5.37
C ASN A 32 1.06 3.46 -4.00
N PHE A 33 1.74 3.13 -2.91
CA PHE A 33 1.30 3.42 -1.55
C PHE A 33 1.97 4.69 -1.03
N GLU A 34 1.30 5.37 -0.11
CA GLU A 34 1.80 6.54 0.61
C GLU A 34 1.63 6.33 2.10
N GLU A 35 2.65 6.69 2.88
CA GLU A 35 2.60 6.64 4.34
C GLU A 35 1.64 7.73 4.87
N GLN A 36 0.82 7.34 5.85
CA GLN A 36 -0.14 8.14 6.62
C GLN A 36 0.19 8.04 8.11
#